data_AF-A0A5E4XXM3-F1
#
_entry.id   AF-A0A5E4XXM3-F1
#
_cell.length_a   1.000
_cell.length_b   1.000
_cell.length_c   1.000
_cell.angle_alpha   90.00
_cell.angle_beta   90.00
_cell.angle_gamma   90.00
#
_symmetry.space_group_name_H-M   'P 1'
#
loop_
_entity.id
_entity.type
_entity.pdbx_description
1 polymer ?
#
loop_
_entity_poly.entity_id
_entity_poly.type
_entity_poly.pdbx_seq_one_letter_code
_entity_poly.pdbx_strand_id
1 'polypeptide(L)'
;MNTDALGEVKFIVEFAALQEGDILLTAQTTGISKAVRVASKSDYSHAILYVGGGSYIHSDGDGVNAANIQRLLFETPEHCAVLRPKQDVSPIVIADAINFARNEVGKEYSVTAAIRTKIGGETRPNHDENRQFCSRLVAQAYESAGLKLVENSLYCFPHELAKSDALAVVPNCVRQAMPEELEMARSENPIARQAQIMSDILKQFRIVSKSDIQTFQQLAQFVFDNPHFDDDLTKIVEDSGFWDLWRYDMERNPWRYDGEIFWSTGIQKDRLAVGAEFERQEALKMIERYTLVRQSYALAFSHRPLKYFGREIELYETLITVHQKRVDACNFVLDKIANG
;
A
#
# COMPACT_ATOMS: atom_id res chain seq x y z
N MET A 1 -14.78 -10.19 -29.24
CA MET A 1 -15.12 -8.93 -28.56
C MET A 1 -15.89 -9.32 -27.31
N ASN A 2 -15.24 -9.31 -26.15
CA ASN A 2 -15.87 -9.68 -24.89
C ASN A 2 -16.51 -8.43 -24.28
N THR A 3 -17.81 -8.31 -24.48
CA THR A 3 -18.68 -7.30 -23.85
C THR A 3 -19.32 -7.94 -22.62
N ASP A 4 -19.17 -7.32 -21.45
CA ASP A 4 -19.84 -7.72 -20.21
C ASP A 4 -21.33 -7.33 -20.23
N ALA A 5 -22.08 -7.68 -19.18
CA ALA A 5 -23.51 -7.41 -19.03
C ALA A 5 -23.91 -5.91 -19.00
N LEU A 6 -22.94 -4.99 -19.13
CA LEU A 6 -23.13 -3.54 -19.28
C LEU A 6 -22.44 -2.96 -20.54
N GLY A 7 -21.69 -3.76 -21.30
CA GLY A 7 -21.02 -3.35 -22.53
C GLY A 7 -19.80 -2.43 -22.36
N GLU A 8 -19.30 -2.23 -21.13
CA GLU A 8 -18.21 -1.28 -20.89
C GLU A 8 -16.84 -1.96 -20.93
N VAL A 9 -16.03 -1.60 -21.93
CA VAL A 9 -14.62 -2.00 -22.01
C VAL A 9 -13.83 -1.23 -20.95
N LYS A 10 -13.17 -1.95 -20.03
CA LYS A 10 -12.22 -1.37 -19.08
C LYS A 10 -10.82 -1.92 -19.30
N PHE A 11 -9.85 -1.16 -18.82
CA PHE A 11 -8.42 -1.48 -18.88
C PHE A 11 -7.85 -1.63 -17.47
N ILE A 12 -6.81 -2.43 -17.36
CA ILE A 12 -6.09 -2.75 -16.11
C ILE A 12 -4.59 -2.74 -16.39
N VAL A 13 -3.79 -2.59 -15.34
CA VAL A 13 -2.33 -2.76 -15.43
C VAL A 13 -1.99 -4.24 -15.46
N GLU A 14 -1.14 -4.65 -16.41
CA GLU A 14 -0.60 -6.00 -16.49
C GLU A 14 0.30 -6.25 -15.28
N PHE A 15 -0.20 -7.08 -14.37
CA PHE A 15 0.47 -7.40 -13.11
C PHE A 15 1.87 -7.98 -13.33
N ALA A 16 2.06 -8.83 -14.34
CA ALA A 16 3.35 -9.45 -14.63
C ALA A 16 4.39 -8.46 -15.19
N ALA A 17 3.96 -7.28 -15.65
CA ALA A 17 4.87 -6.26 -16.16
C ALA A 17 5.44 -5.35 -15.06
N LEU A 18 4.84 -5.36 -13.86
CA LEU A 18 5.20 -4.47 -12.76
C LEU A 18 6.39 -4.96 -11.95
N GLN A 19 7.17 -4.00 -11.45
CA GLN A 19 8.29 -4.21 -10.54
C GLN A 19 8.17 -3.27 -9.34
N GLU A 20 8.57 -3.75 -8.16
CA GLU A 20 8.68 -2.90 -6.96
C GLU A 20 9.39 -1.58 -7.29
N GLY A 21 8.79 -0.46 -6.89
CA GLY A 21 9.28 0.88 -7.20
C GLY A 21 8.63 1.54 -8.42
N ASP A 22 7.91 0.79 -9.25
CA ASP A 22 7.17 1.41 -10.36
C ASP A 22 6.21 2.50 -9.85
N ILE A 23 6.20 3.63 -10.54
CA ILE A 23 5.33 4.77 -10.29
C ILE A 23 4.23 4.74 -11.33
N LEU A 24 2.98 4.71 -10.89
CA LEU A 24 1.84 4.81 -11.77
C LEU A 24 1.28 6.23 -11.74
N LEU A 25 1.18 6.84 -12.91
CA LEU A 25 0.47 8.10 -13.11
C LEU A 25 -0.91 7.77 -13.67
N THR A 26 -1.96 8.23 -13.00
CA THR A 26 -3.33 7.88 -13.37
C THR A 26 -4.26 9.08 -13.53
N ALA A 27 -5.23 8.91 -14.42
CA ALA A 27 -6.31 9.85 -14.68
C ALA A 27 -7.62 9.28 -14.11
N GLN A 28 -7.98 9.69 -12.90
CA GLN A 28 -9.30 9.35 -12.37
C GLN A 28 -10.40 10.24 -13.00
N THR A 29 -11.66 9.84 -12.90
CA THR A 29 -12.79 10.61 -13.46
C THR A 29 -13.47 11.53 -12.42
N THR A 30 -12.95 11.58 -11.19
CA THR A 30 -13.49 12.39 -10.08
C THR A 30 -13.36 13.91 -10.32
N GLY A 31 -14.17 14.72 -9.64
CA GLY A 31 -14.16 16.18 -9.78
C GLY A 31 -12.80 16.82 -9.42
N ILE A 32 -12.15 16.31 -8.37
CA ILE A 32 -10.80 16.72 -7.96
C ILE A 32 -9.79 16.37 -9.05
N SER A 33 -9.89 15.18 -9.63
CA SER A 33 -9.01 14.71 -10.69
C SER A 33 -9.08 15.58 -11.95
N LYS A 34 -10.29 15.99 -12.37
CA LYS A 34 -10.48 16.98 -13.46
C LYS A 34 -9.78 18.31 -13.15
N ALA A 35 -9.92 18.81 -11.93
CA ALA A 35 -9.31 20.07 -11.52
C ALA A 35 -7.77 20.00 -11.44
N VAL A 36 -7.19 18.83 -11.17
CA VAL A 36 -5.72 18.63 -11.21
C VAL A 36 -5.22 18.63 -12.65
N ARG A 37 -5.89 17.90 -13.56
CA ARG A 37 -5.51 17.88 -14.99
C ARG A 37 -5.52 19.26 -15.62
N VAL A 38 -6.57 20.04 -15.37
CA VAL A 38 -6.69 21.42 -15.88
C VAL A 38 -5.56 22.31 -15.35
N ALA A 39 -5.30 22.28 -14.04
CA ALA A 39 -4.26 23.13 -13.44
C ALA A 39 -2.85 22.73 -13.86
N SER A 40 -2.60 21.44 -14.04
CA SER A 40 -1.29 20.88 -14.42
C SER A 40 -1.06 20.82 -15.94
N LYS A 41 -2.09 21.15 -16.75
CA LYS A 41 -2.10 20.95 -18.22
C LYS A 41 -1.61 19.55 -18.61
N SER A 42 -2.05 18.53 -17.86
CA SER A 42 -1.64 17.14 -18.03
C SER A 42 -2.82 16.21 -17.98
N ASP A 43 -2.69 15.06 -18.65
CA ASP A 43 -3.67 13.97 -18.57
C ASP A 43 -3.62 13.21 -17.24
N TYR A 44 -2.57 13.41 -16.41
CA TYR A 44 -2.43 12.71 -15.13
C TYR A 44 -2.86 13.58 -13.95
N SER A 45 -3.61 12.97 -13.04
CA SER A 45 -4.16 13.63 -11.85
C SER A 45 -3.68 13.05 -10.53
N HIS A 46 -3.11 11.85 -10.57
CA HIS A 46 -2.78 11.07 -9.41
C HIS A 46 -1.47 10.33 -9.65
N ALA A 47 -0.73 10.10 -8.57
CA ALA A 47 0.52 9.36 -8.57
C ALA A 47 0.46 8.29 -7.48
N ILE A 48 0.98 7.12 -7.80
CA ILE A 48 0.93 5.91 -6.98
C ILE A 48 2.31 5.27 -6.98
N LEU A 49 2.77 4.74 -5.85
CA LEU A 49 3.97 3.91 -5.76
C LEU A 49 3.60 2.44 -5.63
N TYR A 50 4.03 1.60 -6.56
CA TYR A 50 3.86 0.15 -6.47
C TYR A 50 4.90 -0.46 -5.53
N VAL A 51 4.44 -1.24 -4.55
CA VAL A 51 5.27 -1.74 -3.43
C VAL A 51 5.42 -3.27 -3.42
N GLY A 52 5.04 -3.93 -4.51
CA GLY A 52 5.16 -5.39 -4.70
C GLY A 52 3.92 -6.17 -4.27
N GLY A 53 3.86 -7.44 -4.64
CA GLY A 53 2.80 -8.36 -4.19
C GLY A 53 1.37 -7.98 -4.63
N GLY A 54 1.22 -7.15 -5.67
CA GLY A 54 -0.07 -6.59 -6.07
C GLY A 54 -0.51 -5.39 -5.23
N SER A 55 0.31 -4.94 -4.28
CA SER A 55 0.04 -3.80 -3.42
C SER A 55 0.69 -2.51 -3.94
N TYR A 56 0.01 -1.40 -3.74
CA TYR A 56 0.55 -0.05 -3.95
C TYR A 56 0.21 0.85 -2.77
N ILE A 57 0.94 1.95 -2.65
CA ILE A 57 0.67 3.02 -1.68
C ILE A 57 0.43 4.31 -2.44
N HIS A 58 -0.58 5.06 -2.00
CA HIS A 58 -0.94 6.35 -2.56
C HIS A 58 -1.48 7.27 -1.47
N SER A 59 -1.65 8.54 -1.82
CA SER A 59 -2.31 9.53 -0.98
C SER A 59 -3.44 10.20 -1.76
N ASP A 60 -4.68 10.03 -1.33
CA ASP A 60 -5.87 10.66 -1.91
C ASP A 60 -6.75 11.29 -0.81
N GLY A 61 -8.01 11.62 -1.10
CA GLY A 61 -8.89 12.30 -0.14
C GLY A 61 -9.03 11.60 1.22
N ASP A 62 -8.79 10.28 1.29
CA ASP A 62 -8.86 9.48 2.51
C ASP A 62 -7.50 9.37 3.23
N GLY A 63 -6.48 10.09 2.75
CA GLY A 63 -5.13 10.08 3.30
C GLY A 63 -4.20 9.09 2.60
N VAL A 64 -3.10 8.73 3.26
CA VAL A 64 -2.13 7.75 2.76
C VAL A 64 -2.59 6.34 3.10
N ASN A 65 -2.85 5.54 2.08
CA ASN A 65 -3.36 4.18 2.23
C ASN A 65 -2.66 3.19 1.30
N ALA A 66 -2.67 1.92 1.69
CA ALA A 66 -2.32 0.81 0.81
C ALA A 66 -3.57 0.29 0.09
N ALA A 67 -3.42 -0.16 -1.15
CA ALA A 67 -4.49 -0.76 -1.93
C ALA A 67 -3.96 -1.81 -2.92
N ASN A 68 -4.87 -2.50 -3.62
CA ASN A 68 -4.53 -3.57 -4.57
C ASN A 68 -4.60 -3.04 -6.01
N ILE A 69 -3.51 -3.22 -6.76
CA ILE A 69 -3.35 -2.73 -8.13
C ILE A 69 -4.40 -3.30 -9.09
N GLN A 70 -4.81 -4.54 -8.88
CA GLN A 70 -5.76 -5.24 -9.73
C GLN A 70 -7.18 -4.70 -9.59
N ARG A 71 -7.43 -3.78 -8.64
CA ARG A 71 -8.71 -3.07 -8.49
C ARG A 71 -8.73 -1.74 -9.24
N LEU A 72 -7.61 -1.30 -9.81
CA LEU A 72 -7.55 -0.10 -10.64
C LEU A 72 -8.07 -0.42 -12.04
N LEU A 73 -9.25 0.12 -12.35
CA LEU A 73 -9.85 0.05 -13.67
C LEU A 73 -9.79 1.42 -14.34
N PHE A 74 -9.48 1.42 -15.64
CA PHE A 74 -9.39 2.61 -16.46
C PHE A 74 -10.34 2.53 -17.65
N GLU A 75 -10.86 3.69 -18.08
CA GLU A 75 -11.74 3.78 -19.26
C GLU A 75 -10.97 3.63 -20.57
N THR A 76 -9.73 4.11 -20.62
CA THR A 76 -8.86 4.02 -21.79
C THR A 76 -7.44 3.68 -21.34
N PRO A 77 -6.59 3.08 -22.20
CA PRO A 77 -5.24 2.71 -21.80
C PRO A 77 -4.35 3.92 -21.52
N GLU A 78 -4.62 5.09 -22.12
CA GLU A 78 -3.87 6.33 -21.92
C GLU A 78 -4.08 6.95 -20.53
N HIS A 79 -5.15 6.55 -19.81
CA HIS A 79 -5.41 7.02 -18.45
C HIS A 79 -4.45 6.44 -17.40
N CYS A 80 -3.53 5.57 -17.80
CA CYS A 80 -2.47 5.09 -16.94
C CYS A 80 -1.12 5.07 -17.68
N ALA A 81 -0.10 5.63 -17.05
CA ALA A 81 1.29 5.42 -17.45
C ALA A 81 2.07 4.80 -16.30
N VAL A 82 2.94 3.85 -16.62
CA VAL A 82 3.86 3.22 -15.67
C VAL A 82 5.26 3.75 -15.95
N LEU A 83 5.90 4.29 -14.90
CA LEU A 83 7.26 4.81 -14.92
C LEU A 83 8.11 3.95 -13.98
N ARG A 84 9.32 3.59 -14.42
CA ARG A 84 10.26 2.78 -13.66
C ARG A 84 11.56 3.55 -13.43
N PRO A 85 12.14 3.51 -12.23
CA PRO A 85 13.52 3.95 -12.01
C PRO A 85 14.47 3.31 -13.03
N LYS A 86 15.36 4.10 -13.63
CA LYS A 86 16.32 3.57 -14.62
C LYS A 86 17.23 2.51 -13.99
N GLN A 87 17.80 1.65 -14.85
CA GLN A 87 18.55 0.46 -14.44
C GLN A 87 19.80 0.76 -13.58
N ASP A 88 20.31 1.98 -13.64
CA ASP A 88 21.43 2.48 -12.84
C ASP A 88 21.02 2.87 -11.41
N VAL A 89 19.73 2.95 -11.11
CA VAL A 89 19.22 3.17 -9.75
C VAL A 89 19.41 1.90 -8.92
N SER A 90 20.09 2.04 -7.78
CA SER A 90 20.35 0.92 -6.87
C SER A 90 19.05 0.33 -6.31
N PRO A 91 18.91 -1.02 -6.22
CA PRO A 91 17.76 -1.65 -5.59
C PRO A 91 17.52 -1.20 -4.14
N ILE A 92 18.57 -0.78 -3.41
CA ILE A 92 18.46 -0.26 -2.05
C ILE A 92 17.65 1.05 -2.04
N VAL A 93 17.87 1.94 -3.01
CA VAL A 93 17.11 3.20 -3.14
C VAL A 93 15.62 2.90 -3.33
N ILE A 94 15.30 1.90 -4.14
CA ILE A 94 13.91 1.48 -4.37
C ILE A 94 13.30 0.93 -3.09
N ALA A 95 14.02 0.05 -2.38
CA ALA A 95 13.57 -0.53 -1.12
C ALA A 95 13.33 0.54 -0.04
N ASP A 96 14.23 1.52 0.07
CA ASP A 96 14.13 2.63 1.03
C ASP A 96 12.96 3.57 0.68
N ALA A 97 12.73 3.87 -0.60
CA ALA A 97 11.59 4.65 -1.03
C ALA A 97 10.26 3.94 -0.70
N ILE A 98 10.19 2.62 -0.91
CA ILE A 98 9.04 1.81 -0.53
C ILE A 98 8.83 1.83 1.00
N ASN A 99 9.90 1.71 1.78
CA ASN A 99 9.83 1.75 3.23
C ASN A 99 9.37 3.12 3.74
N PHE A 100 9.84 4.21 3.13
CA PHE A 100 9.31 5.55 3.41
C PHE A 100 7.80 5.59 3.17
N ALA A 101 7.33 5.19 1.98
CA ALA A 101 5.90 5.22 1.67
C ALA A 101 5.05 4.38 2.64
N ARG A 102 5.56 3.22 3.08
CA ARG A 102 4.92 2.40 4.11
C ARG A 102 4.80 3.11 5.45
N ASN A 103 5.83 3.84 5.87
CA ASN A 103 5.84 4.59 7.13
C ASN A 103 4.90 5.81 7.11
N GLU A 104 4.49 6.27 5.92
CA GLU A 104 3.55 7.37 5.76
C GLU A 104 2.08 6.93 5.82
N VAL A 105 1.78 5.62 5.80
CA VAL A 105 0.40 5.10 5.86
C VAL A 105 -0.31 5.60 7.13
N GLY A 106 -1.52 6.12 6.94
CA GLY A 106 -2.34 6.74 7.97
C GLY A 106 -2.36 8.28 7.92
N LYS A 107 -1.36 8.92 7.32
CA LYS A 107 -1.31 10.39 7.27
C LYS A 107 -2.50 10.97 6.52
N GLU A 108 -3.10 12.02 7.06
CA GLU A 108 -4.20 12.75 6.41
C GLU A 108 -3.76 13.43 5.10
N TYR A 109 -4.73 13.63 4.20
CA TYR A 109 -4.50 14.32 2.93
C TYR A 109 -4.39 15.84 3.10
N SER A 110 -3.40 16.43 2.43
CA SER A 110 -3.25 17.87 2.37
C SER A 110 -3.95 18.47 1.14
N VAL A 111 -5.20 18.90 1.32
CA VAL A 111 -5.94 19.67 0.31
C VAL A 111 -5.25 21.02 0.06
N THR A 112 -4.80 21.68 1.13
CA THR A 112 -4.16 23.00 1.06
C THR A 112 -2.89 22.96 0.22
N ALA A 113 -2.03 21.97 0.44
CA ALA A 113 -0.83 21.85 -0.36
C ALA A 113 -1.11 21.43 -1.80
N ALA A 114 -2.05 20.51 -2.03
CA ALA A 114 -2.47 20.11 -3.38
C ALA A 114 -2.98 21.32 -4.20
N ILE A 115 -3.67 22.27 -3.55
CA ILE A 115 -4.08 23.54 -4.16
C ILE A 115 -2.88 24.47 -4.35
N ARG A 116 -1.95 24.57 -3.38
CA ARG A 116 -0.76 25.44 -3.49
C ARG A 116 0.17 25.07 -4.63
N THR A 117 0.30 23.78 -4.93
CA THR A 117 1.01 23.32 -6.14
C THR A 117 0.42 23.97 -7.40
N LYS A 118 -0.89 24.24 -7.44
CA LYS A 118 -1.57 24.91 -8.58
C LYS A 118 -1.26 26.39 -8.74
N ILE A 119 -0.75 27.06 -7.71
CA ILE A 119 -0.50 28.51 -7.72
C ILE A 119 1.00 28.85 -7.63
N GLY A 120 1.90 27.87 -7.77
CA GLY A 120 3.36 28.10 -7.76
C GLY A 120 3.93 28.49 -6.39
N GLY A 121 3.33 28.02 -5.29
CA GLY A 121 3.68 28.49 -3.94
C GLY A 121 5.00 27.95 -3.40
N GLU A 122 6.04 28.78 -3.36
CA GLU A 122 7.34 28.48 -2.70
C GLU A 122 7.53 29.16 -1.32
N THR A 123 6.57 29.92 -0.79
CA THR A 123 6.97 31.07 0.05
C THR A 123 6.60 31.07 1.54
N ARG A 124 6.18 29.99 2.24
CA ARG A 124 5.95 30.03 3.71
C ARG A 124 6.23 28.72 4.48
N PRO A 125 6.62 28.80 5.78
CA PRO A 125 6.86 27.63 6.64
C PRO A 125 5.61 26.76 6.79
N ASN A 126 5.83 25.45 6.86
CA ASN A 126 4.86 24.44 6.45
C ASN A 126 4.21 23.77 7.68
N HIS A 127 3.02 24.22 8.08
CA HIS A 127 2.18 23.51 9.06
C HIS A 127 1.63 22.15 8.52
N ASP A 128 2.04 21.73 7.32
CA ASP A 128 1.45 20.67 6.51
C ASP A 128 2.44 19.51 6.23
N GLU A 129 3.56 19.46 6.96
CA GLU A 129 4.60 18.41 6.82
C GLU A 129 4.14 17.04 7.34
N ASN A 130 3.15 17.03 8.26
CA ASN A 130 2.56 15.82 8.80
C ASN A 130 1.36 15.31 7.96
N ARG A 131 1.22 15.79 6.72
CA ARG A 131 0.18 15.40 5.77
C ARG A 131 0.78 15.17 4.38
N GLN A 132 0.10 14.37 3.58
CA GLN A 132 0.58 13.98 2.25
C GLN A 132 -0.42 14.32 1.15
N PHE A 133 0.06 14.35 -0.08
CA PHE A 133 -0.78 14.22 -1.27
C PHE A 133 -0.05 13.38 -2.31
N CYS A 134 -0.78 12.90 -3.33
CA CYS A 134 -0.32 11.84 -4.23
C CYS A 134 1.11 11.98 -4.77
N SER A 135 1.41 13.04 -5.51
CA SER A 135 2.72 13.24 -6.13
C SER A 135 3.81 13.63 -5.14
N ARG A 136 3.48 14.36 -4.06
CA ARG A 136 4.41 14.63 -2.96
C ARG A 136 4.88 13.33 -2.33
N LEU A 137 3.97 12.42 -1.99
CA LEU A 137 4.30 11.15 -1.35
C LEU A 137 5.33 10.38 -2.18
N VAL A 138 5.09 10.27 -3.50
CA VAL A 138 6.02 9.58 -4.41
C VAL A 138 7.36 10.32 -4.51
N ALA A 139 7.35 11.64 -4.66
CA ALA A 139 8.57 12.44 -4.76
C ALA A 139 9.42 12.36 -3.49
N GLN A 140 8.80 12.51 -2.31
CA GLN A 140 9.48 12.43 -1.02
C GLN A 140 9.98 11.03 -0.69
N ALA A 141 9.25 9.98 -1.09
CA ALA A 141 9.71 8.61 -0.95
C ALA A 141 11.08 8.41 -1.61
N TYR A 142 11.19 8.77 -2.89
CA TYR A 142 12.45 8.65 -3.61
C TYR A 142 13.51 9.65 -3.15
N GLU A 143 13.14 10.89 -2.83
CA GLU A 143 14.09 11.88 -2.32
C GLU A 143 14.70 11.46 -0.97
N SER A 144 13.90 10.87 -0.09
CA SER A 144 14.37 10.32 1.20
C SER A 144 15.37 9.17 1.04
N ALA A 145 15.27 8.43 -0.09
CA ALA A 145 16.19 7.36 -0.47
C ALA A 145 17.38 7.87 -1.30
N GLY A 146 17.52 9.18 -1.49
CA GLY A 146 18.64 9.80 -2.21
C GLY A 146 18.44 9.93 -3.73
N LEU A 147 17.24 9.69 -4.26
CA LEU A 147 16.92 9.89 -5.68
C LEU A 147 15.96 11.06 -5.87
N LYS A 148 16.48 12.19 -6.38
CA LYS A 148 15.67 13.35 -6.69
C LYS A 148 14.89 13.14 -8.00
N LEU A 149 13.57 13.03 -7.93
CA LEU A 149 12.71 12.85 -9.11
C LEU A 149 12.20 14.17 -9.71
N VAL A 150 12.04 15.19 -8.88
CA VAL A 150 11.49 16.51 -9.22
C VAL A 150 12.26 17.59 -8.47
N GLU A 151 12.19 18.85 -8.91
CA GLU A 151 12.93 19.93 -8.27
C GLU A 151 12.49 20.22 -6.83
N ASN A 152 11.18 20.14 -6.57
CA ASN A 152 10.58 20.40 -5.26
C ASN A 152 9.60 19.29 -4.89
N SER A 153 10.03 18.36 -4.03
CA SER A 153 9.20 17.24 -3.58
C SER A 153 8.00 17.66 -2.73
N LEU A 154 8.03 18.85 -2.11
CA LEU A 154 6.94 19.36 -1.27
C LEU A 154 5.73 19.80 -2.09
N TYR A 155 5.97 20.29 -3.31
CA TYR A 155 4.96 20.84 -4.21
C TYR A 155 5.26 20.43 -5.65
N CYS A 156 4.85 19.22 -6.02
CA CYS A 156 4.98 18.73 -7.39
C CYS A 156 3.68 18.13 -7.90
N PHE A 157 3.49 18.14 -9.21
CA PHE A 157 2.40 17.46 -9.90
C PHE A 157 2.82 16.09 -10.44
N PRO A 158 1.85 15.19 -10.69
CA PRO A 158 2.11 13.90 -11.35
C PRO A 158 2.87 14.04 -12.67
N HIS A 159 2.58 15.07 -13.46
CA HIS A 159 3.23 15.29 -14.76
C HIS A 159 4.70 15.69 -14.67
N GLU A 160 5.15 16.20 -13.52
CA GLU A 160 6.56 16.52 -13.30
C GLU A 160 7.36 15.23 -13.08
N LEU A 161 6.77 14.23 -12.42
CA LEU A 161 7.34 12.88 -12.35
C LEU A 161 7.49 12.27 -13.75
N ALA A 162 6.51 12.48 -14.64
CA ALA A 162 6.57 12.01 -16.03
C ALA A 162 7.75 12.58 -16.83
N LYS A 163 8.28 13.75 -16.44
CA LYS A 163 9.41 14.43 -17.07
C LYS A 163 10.75 14.11 -16.41
N SER A 164 10.75 13.29 -15.36
CA SER A 164 11.96 12.99 -14.59
C SER A 164 12.96 12.21 -15.43
N ASP A 165 14.20 12.71 -15.53
CA ASP A 165 15.30 12.01 -16.19
C ASP A 165 15.74 10.74 -15.44
N ALA A 166 15.31 10.54 -14.19
CA ALA A 166 15.60 9.33 -13.42
C ALA A 166 14.65 8.16 -13.74
N LEU A 167 13.57 8.43 -14.50
CA LEU A 167 12.52 7.46 -14.79
C LEU A 167 12.49 7.12 -16.29
N ALA A 168 12.01 5.92 -16.59
CA ALA A 168 11.73 5.46 -17.95
C ALA A 168 10.29 4.93 -18.02
N VAL A 169 9.60 5.19 -19.13
CA VAL A 169 8.27 4.62 -19.38
C VAL A 169 8.39 3.11 -19.56
N VAL A 170 7.53 2.35 -18.87
CA VAL A 170 7.40 0.91 -19.09
C VAL A 170 6.35 0.68 -20.18
N PRO A 171 6.73 0.20 -21.38
CA PRO A 171 5.80 0.06 -22.49
C PRO A 171 4.81 -1.09 -22.24
N ASN A 172 3.64 -1.01 -22.88
CA ASN A 172 2.65 -2.09 -22.96
C ASN A 172 2.18 -2.64 -21.60
N CYS A 173 2.14 -1.80 -20.56
CA CYS A 173 1.72 -2.20 -19.21
C CYS A 173 0.22 -2.11 -18.97
N VAL A 174 -0.56 -1.56 -19.90
CA VAL A 174 -2.01 -1.40 -19.74
C VAL A 174 -2.71 -2.20 -20.83
N ARG A 175 -3.63 -3.08 -20.45
CA ARG A 175 -4.38 -3.93 -21.38
C ARG A 175 -5.85 -3.99 -21.00
N GLN A 176 -6.66 -4.52 -21.92
CA GLN A 176 -8.07 -4.78 -21.63
C GLN A 176 -8.18 -5.80 -20.47
N ALA A 177 -9.09 -5.51 -19.54
CA ALA A 177 -9.39 -6.40 -18.42
C ALA A 177 -10.21 -7.62 -18.90
N MET A 178 -9.90 -8.77 -18.33
CA MET A 178 -10.67 -10.01 -18.51
C MET A 178 -11.94 -9.96 -17.63
N PRO A 179 -13.02 -10.69 -17.99
CA PRO A 179 -14.25 -10.72 -17.19
C PRO A 179 -14.02 -11.06 -15.72
N GLU A 180 -13.15 -12.04 -15.43
CA GLU A 180 -12.83 -12.47 -14.07
C GLU A 180 -12.07 -11.39 -13.28
N GLU A 181 -11.26 -10.57 -13.96
CA GLU A 181 -10.56 -9.43 -13.35
C GLU A 181 -11.53 -8.29 -13.02
N LEU A 182 -12.55 -8.07 -13.86
CA LEU A 182 -13.62 -7.10 -13.59
C LEU A 182 -14.46 -7.52 -12.38
N GLU A 183 -14.82 -8.80 -12.30
CA GLU A 183 -15.52 -9.37 -11.14
C GLU A 183 -14.67 -9.23 -9.87
N MET A 184 -13.39 -9.57 -9.94
CA MET A 184 -12.49 -9.44 -8.79
C MET A 184 -12.32 -7.98 -8.36
N ALA A 185 -12.12 -7.05 -9.31
CA ALA A 185 -11.99 -5.63 -9.01
C ALA A 185 -13.21 -5.06 -8.28
N ARG A 186 -14.42 -5.54 -8.62
CA ARG A 186 -15.71 -5.12 -8.06
C ARG A 186 -16.13 -5.88 -6.79
N SER A 187 -15.45 -6.99 -6.48
CA SER A 187 -15.72 -7.78 -5.27
C SER A 187 -15.48 -6.98 -3.99
N GLU A 188 -15.95 -7.48 -2.84
CA GLU A 188 -15.64 -6.93 -1.52
C GLU A 188 -14.13 -6.65 -1.38
N ASN A 189 -13.75 -5.49 -0.84
CA ASN A 189 -12.36 -5.05 -0.72
C ASN A 189 -11.88 -5.11 0.76
N PRO A 190 -11.19 -6.18 1.17
CA PRO A 190 -10.72 -6.33 2.55
C PRO A 190 -9.71 -5.26 2.95
N ILE A 191 -8.91 -4.77 2.01
CA ILE A 191 -7.90 -3.74 2.25
C ILE A 191 -8.57 -2.41 2.56
N ALA A 192 -9.67 -2.08 1.87
CA ALA A 192 -10.45 -0.87 2.18
C ALA A 192 -11.05 -0.94 3.60
N ARG A 193 -11.53 -2.11 4.04
CA ARG A 193 -11.99 -2.32 5.41
C ARG A 193 -10.87 -2.10 6.43
N GLN A 194 -9.68 -2.63 6.15
CA GLN A 194 -8.49 -2.41 7.01
C GLN A 194 -8.12 -0.93 7.07
N ALA A 195 -8.07 -0.24 5.92
CA ALA A 195 -7.76 1.19 5.86
C ALA A 195 -8.77 2.02 6.67
N GLN A 196 -10.07 1.71 6.57
CA GLN A 196 -11.11 2.37 7.35
C GLN A 196 -10.89 2.20 8.86
N ILE A 197 -10.63 0.97 9.33
CA ILE A 197 -10.37 0.70 10.75
C ILE A 197 -9.14 1.48 11.23
N MET A 198 -8.05 1.46 10.47
CA MET A 198 -6.84 2.21 10.79
C MET A 198 -7.09 3.72 10.87
N SER A 199 -7.84 4.27 9.92
CA SER A 199 -8.23 5.68 9.89
C SER A 199 -9.09 6.06 11.10
N ASP A 200 -10.06 5.22 11.46
CA ASP A 200 -10.93 5.44 12.62
C ASP A 200 -10.15 5.38 13.94
N ILE A 201 -9.20 4.46 14.08
CA ILE A 201 -8.28 4.41 15.22
C ILE A 201 -7.51 5.71 15.34
N LEU A 202 -6.79 6.12 14.29
CA LEU A 202 -5.98 7.34 14.30
C LEU A 202 -6.81 8.58 14.62
N LYS A 203 -8.03 8.66 14.08
CA LYS A 203 -8.99 9.72 14.40
C LYS A 203 -9.37 9.75 15.89
N GLN A 204 -9.71 8.61 16.48
CA GLN A 204 -10.04 8.54 17.91
C GLN A 204 -8.82 8.87 18.79
N PHE A 205 -7.64 8.40 18.40
CA PHE A 205 -6.39 8.74 19.08
C PHE A 205 -6.13 10.25 19.08
N ARG A 206 -6.31 10.94 17.96
CA ARG A 206 -6.18 12.42 17.89
C ARG A 206 -7.16 13.12 18.84
N ILE A 207 -8.39 12.62 18.95
CA ILE A 207 -9.42 13.20 19.85
C ILE A 207 -8.99 13.03 21.31
N VAL A 208 -8.57 11.84 21.72
CA VAL A 208 -8.22 11.51 23.11
C VAL A 208 -6.90 12.15 23.53
N SER A 209 -5.86 11.99 22.70
CA SER A 209 -4.52 12.51 22.97
C SER A 209 -4.40 14.04 22.80
N LYS A 210 -5.36 14.66 22.09
CA LYS A 210 -5.29 16.06 21.63
C LYS A 210 -3.97 16.39 20.89
N SER A 211 -3.38 15.38 20.27
CA SER A 211 -2.08 15.46 19.61
C SER A 211 -2.22 15.15 18.13
N ASP A 212 -1.33 15.71 17.32
CA ASP A 212 -1.34 15.54 15.86
C ASP A 212 -0.72 14.19 15.43
N ILE A 213 -1.40 13.10 15.82
CA ILE A 213 -0.98 11.73 15.50
C ILE A 213 -1.56 11.33 14.15
N GLN A 214 -0.68 10.88 13.26
CA GLN A 214 -1.00 10.61 11.86
C GLN A 214 -0.62 9.19 11.44
N THR A 215 0.27 8.51 12.16
CA THR A 215 0.67 7.12 11.84
C THR A 215 0.67 6.26 13.09
N PHE A 216 0.62 4.93 12.91
CA PHE A 216 0.76 3.97 14.02
C PHE A 216 2.14 4.06 14.69
N GLN A 217 3.17 4.48 13.97
CA GLN A 217 4.49 4.74 14.56
C GLN A 217 4.45 5.95 15.51
N GLN A 218 3.83 7.05 15.11
CA GLN A 218 3.65 8.23 15.97
C GLN A 218 2.76 7.90 17.17
N LEU A 219 1.75 7.07 16.96
CA LEU A 219 0.87 6.56 18.01
C LEU A 219 1.66 5.75 19.04
N ALA A 220 2.43 4.76 18.60
CA ALA A 220 3.26 3.94 19.46
C ALA A 220 4.25 4.80 20.27
N GLN A 221 4.91 5.77 19.62
CA GLN A 221 5.79 6.71 20.30
C GLN A 221 5.04 7.55 21.34
N PHE A 222 3.84 8.04 21.01
CA PHE A 222 3.02 8.82 21.94
C PHE A 222 2.64 8.01 23.18
N VAL A 223 2.19 6.76 23.01
CA VAL A 223 1.88 5.83 24.12
C VAL A 223 3.12 5.57 24.96
N PHE A 224 4.27 5.35 24.30
CA PHE A 224 5.55 5.19 25.00
C PHE A 224 5.81 6.38 25.91
N ASP A 225 5.76 7.61 25.37
CA ASP A 225 6.10 8.83 26.11
C ASP A 225 5.06 9.20 27.18
N ASN A 226 3.79 8.83 26.97
CA ASN A 226 2.66 9.22 27.81
C ASN A 226 1.91 8.00 28.37
N PRO A 227 2.51 7.26 29.32
CA PRO A 227 1.99 5.96 29.78
C PRO A 227 0.64 6.06 30.50
N HIS A 228 0.25 7.25 30.95
CA HIS A 228 -1.06 7.48 31.56
C HIS A 228 -2.22 7.34 30.57
N PHE A 229 -1.95 7.32 29.26
CA PHE A 229 -2.93 7.05 28.22
C PHE A 229 -3.01 5.57 27.79
N ASP A 230 -2.14 4.70 28.31
CA ASP A 230 -1.97 3.32 27.82
C ASP A 230 -3.29 2.52 27.77
N ASP A 231 -4.06 2.54 28.87
CA ASP A 231 -5.33 1.81 28.93
C ASP A 231 -6.37 2.35 27.96
N ASP A 232 -6.58 3.67 27.94
CA ASP A 232 -7.56 4.34 27.07
C ASP A 232 -7.24 4.09 25.59
N LEU A 233 -5.97 4.25 25.23
CA LEU A 233 -5.51 4.13 23.86
C LEU A 233 -5.47 2.66 23.40
N THR A 234 -5.08 1.73 24.26
CA THR A 234 -5.18 0.30 23.96
C THR A 234 -6.63 -0.10 23.73
N LYS A 235 -7.56 0.43 24.53
CA LYS A 235 -8.99 0.14 24.39
C LYS A 235 -9.55 0.60 23.05
N ILE A 236 -9.09 1.75 22.51
CA ILE A 236 -9.52 2.21 21.18
C ILE A 236 -9.18 1.17 20.10
N VAL A 237 -7.98 0.59 20.15
CA VAL A 237 -7.55 -0.42 19.15
C VAL A 237 -8.23 -1.77 19.37
N GLU A 238 -8.53 -2.11 20.61
CA GLU A 238 -9.30 -3.30 20.97
C GLU A 238 -10.75 -3.21 20.44
N ASP A 239 -11.44 -2.10 20.73
CA ASP A 239 -12.84 -1.89 20.34
C ASP A 239 -13.02 -1.77 18.81
N SER A 240 -11.96 -1.42 18.08
CA SER A 240 -12.00 -1.35 16.61
C SER A 240 -11.88 -2.72 15.93
N GLY A 241 -11.56 -3.79 16.67
CA GLY A 241 -11.35 -5.13 16.14
C GLY A 241 -10.07 -5.30 15.32
N PHE A 242 -9.13 -4.36 15.42
CA PHE A 242 -7.90 -4.36 14.61
C PHE A 242 -7.05 -5.63 14.83
N TRP A 243 -6.96 -6.09 16.09
CA TRP A 243 -6.18 -7.27 16.47
C TRP A 243 -6.66 -8.58 15.85
N ASP A 244 -7.91 -8.63 15.37
CA ASP A 244 -8.52 -9.83 14.79
C ASP A 244 -8.69 -9.76 13.27
N LEU A 245 -8.20 -8.70 12.61
CA LEU A 245 -8.38 -8.52 11.16
C LEU A 245 -7.81 -9.66 10.32
N TRP A 246 -6.72 -10.29 10.79
CA TRP A 246 -6.10 -11.43 10.11
C TRP A 246 -7.03 -12.64 9.97
N ARG A 247 -7.98 -12.83 10.89
CA ARG A 247 -8.92 -13.96 10.86
C ARG A 247 -9.79 -13.91 9.62
N TYR A 248 -10.19 -12.71 9.22
CA TYR A 248 -11.04 -12.50 8.06
C TYR A 248 -10.36 -12.97 6.76
N ASP A 249 -9.06 -12.69 6.58
CA ASP A 249 -8.33 -13.18 5.41
C ASP A 249 -8.22 -14.70 5.41
N MET A 250 -7.98 -15.31 6.58
CA MET A 250 -7.93 -16.77 6.70
C MET A 250 -9.25 -17.45 6.38
N GLU A 251 -10.36 -16.90 6.87
CA GLU A 251 -11.71 -17.43 6.60
C GLU A 251 -12.10 -17.30 5.13
N ARG A 252 -11.72 -16.20 4.47
CA ARG A 252 -12.06 -15.94 3.07
C ARG A 252 -11.13 -16.66 2.09
N ASN A 253 -9.87 -16.85 2.45
CA ASN A 253 -8.84 -17.43 1.60
C ASN A 253 -8.22 -18.68 2.22
N PRO A 254 -9.00 -19.72 2.58
CA PRO A 254 -8.49 -20.88 3.30
C PRO A 254 -7.40 -21.63 2.52
N TRP A 255 -7.46 -21.60 1.19
CA TRP A 255 -6.44 -22.18 0.30
C TRP A 255 -5.05 -21.60 0.54
N ARG A 256 -4.93 -20.35 1.01
CA ARG A 256 -3.62 -19.75 1.31
C ARG A 256 -2.95 -20.37 2.54
N TYR A 257 -3.73 -21.00 3.42
CA TYR A 257 -3.29 -21.42 4.75
C TYR A 257 -3.36 -22.94 4.95
N ASP A 258 -3.85 -23.68 3.96
CA ASP A 258 -4.00 -25.13 3.98
C ASP A 258 -3.57 -25.72 2.63
N GLY A 259 -2.55 -26.57 2.65
CA GLY A 259 -1.95 -27.13 1.44
C GLY A 259 -2.87 -28.09 0.69
N GLU A 260 -3.75 -28.83 1.37
CA GLU A 260 -4.70 -29.75 0.73
C GLU A 260 -5.79 -28.96 0.00
N ILE A 261 -6.29 -27.87 0.61
CA ILE A 261 -7.22 -26.96 -0.04
C ILE A 261 -6.56 -26.29 -1.24
N PHE A 262 -5.30 -25.82 -1.10
CA PHE A 262 -4.56 -25.21 -2.19
C PHE A 262 -4.37 -26.17 -3.38
N TRP A 263 -3.94 -27.40 -3.09
CA TRP A 263 -3.79 -28.46 -4.09
C TRP A 263 -5.10 -28.77 -4.83
N SER A 264 -6.23 -28.66 -4.13
CA SER A 264 -7.56 -28.99 -4.63
C SER A 264 -8.25 -27.86 -5.41
N THR A 265 -7.57 -26.74 -5.68
CA THR A 265 -8.13 -25.58 -6.39
C THR A 265 -8.49 -25.84 -7.86
N GLY A 266 -8.01 -26.94 -8.46
CA GLY A 266 -8.27 -27.27 -9.87
C GLY A 266 -7.45 -26.46 -10.87
N ILE A 267 -6.50 -25.64 -10.40
CA ILE A 267 -5.56 -24.89 -11.24
C ILE A 267 -4.58 -25.89 -11.90
N GLN A 268 -4.21 -25.63 -13.16
CA GLN A 268 -3.22 -26.45 -13.87
C GLN A 268 -1.88 -26.47 -13.12
N LYS A 269 -1.21 -27.63 -13.07
CA LYS A 269 -0.01 -27.86 -12.24
C LYS A 269 1.10 -26.82 -12.46
N ASP A 270 1.34 -26.43 -13.71
CA ASP A 270 2.35 -25.42 -14.07
C ASP A 270 2.02 -24.04 -13.47
N ARG A 271 0.76 -23.60 -13.61
CA ARG A 271 0.28 -22.34 -13.03
C ARG A 271 0.22 -22.40 -11.51
N LEU A 272 -0.15 -23.56 -10.96
CA LEU A 272 -0.20 -23.79 -9.52
C LEU A 272 1.21 -23.72 -8.90
N ALA A 273 2.22 -24.29 -9.56
CA ALA A 273 3.61 -24.18 -9.12
C ALA A 273 4.11 -22.72 -9.09
N VAL A 274 3.85 -21.96 -10.16
CA VAL A 274 4.22 -20.53 -10.23
C VAL A 274 3.50 -19.73 -9.14
N GLY A 275 2.20 -19.97 -8.95
CA GLY A 275 1.41 -19.31 -7.92
C GLY A 275 1.87 -19.65 -6.50
N ALA A 276 2.17 -20.93 -6.23
CA ALA A 276 2.68 -21.38 -4.94
C ALA A 276 4.06 -20.78 -4.63
N GLU A 277 4.97 -20.72 -5.61
CA GLU A 277 6.28 -20.10 -5.40
C GLU A 277 6.15 -18.59 -5.15
N PHE A 278 5.32 -17.89 -5.93
CA PHE A 278 5.04 -16.47 -5.70
C PHE A 278 4.47 -16.22 -4.30
N GLU A 279 3.44 -16.96 -3.91
CA GLU A 279 2.78 -16.82 -2.61
C GLU A 279 3.72 -17.16 -1.44
N ARG A 280 4.59 -18.15 -1.62
CA ARG A 280 5.64 -18.52 -0.65
C ARG A 280 6.64 -17.39 -0.44
N GLN A 281 7.13 -16.78 -1.52
CA GLN A 281 8.07 -15.66 -1.44
C GLN A 281 7.43 -14.44 -0.76
N GLU A 282 6.19 -14.11 -1.09
CA GLU A 282 5.46 -13.02 -0.44
C GLU A 282 5.19 -13.31 1.05
N ALA A 283 4.91 -14.57 1.43
CA ALA A 283 4.77 -14.96 2.83
C ALA A 283 6.08 -14.81 3.62
N LEU A 284 7.23 -15.22 3.04
CA LEU A 284 8.55 -15.06 3.66
C LEU A 284 8.91 -13.59 3.89
N LYS A 285 8.67 -12.71 2.91
CA LYS A 285 8.86 -11.26 3.07
C LYS A 285 8.03 -10.67 4.22
N MET A 286 6.81 -11.16 4.40
CA MET A 286 5.93 -10.71 5.49
C MET A 286 6.41 -11.22 6.85
N ILE A 287 6.89 -12.46 6.94
CA ILE A 287 7.51 -13.00 8.17
C ILE A 287 8.70 -12.15 8.59
N GLU A 288 9.61 -11.84 7.66
CA GLU A 288 10.77 -11.00 7.93
C GLU A 288 10.34 -9.62 8.47
N ARG A 289 9.41 -8.95 7.78
CA ARG A 289 8.91 -7.64 8.19
C ARG A 289 8.26 -7.68 9.58
N TYR A 290 7.35 -8.61 9.81
CA TYR A 290 6.64 -8.73 11.08
C TYR A 290 7.57 -9.12 12.23
N THR A 291 8.63 -9.87 11.94
CA THR A 291 9.69 -10.16 12.92
C THR A 291 10.39 -8.87 13.37
N LEU A 292 10.75 -7.98 12.44
CA LEU A 292 11.38 -6.70 12.76
C LEU A 292 10.43 -5.77 13.55
N VAL A 293 9.16 -5.73 13.18
CA VAL A 293 8.16 -4.91 13.90
C VAL A 293 7.93 -5.46 15.31
N ARG A 294 7.76 -6.77 15.46
CA ARG A 294 7.67 -7.44 16.78
C ARG A 294 8.88 -7.11 17.64
N GLN A 295 10.10 -7.19 17.09
CA GLN A 295 11.33 -6.88 17.82
C GLN A 295 11.36 -5.42 18.30
N SER A 296 10.89 -4.49 17.47
CA SER A 296 10.79 -3.07 17.83
C SER A 296 9.83 -2.86 19.01
N TYR A 297 8.66 -3.52 19.00
CA TYR A 297 7.73 -3.46 20.12
C TYR A 297 8.21 -4.20 21.37
N ALA A 298 8.90 -5.33 21.22
CA ALA A 298 9.53 -6.04 22.34
C ALA A 298 10.61 -5.18 23.02
N LEU A 299 11.38 -4.43 22.23
CA LEU A 299 12.35 -3.47 22.75
C LEU A 299 11.63 -2.36 23.53
N ALA A 300 10.58 -1.75 22.98
CA ALA A 300 9.78 -0.74 23.67
C ALA A 300 9.18 -1.30 24.99
N PHE A 301 8.60 -2.49 24.96
CA PHE A 301 8.02 -3.17 26.11
C PHE A 301 9.06 -3.46 27.21
N SER A 302 10.28 -3.86 26.84
CA SER A 302 11.37 -4.10 27.80
C SER A 302 11.79 -2.85 28.57
N HIS A 303 11.65 -1.67 27.97
CA HIS A 303 11.89 -0.39 28.63
C HIS A 303 10.67 0.12 29.40
N ARG A 304 9.47 -0.16 28.88
CA ARG A 304 8.21 0.27 29.48
C ARG A 304 7.11 -0.77 29.18
N PRO A 305 6.73 -1.61 30.15
CA PRO A 305 5.83 -2.74 29.93
C PRO A 305 4.36 -2.29 29.89
N LEU A 306 4.01 -1.51 28.87
CA LEU A 306 2.66 -1.00 28.62
C LEU A 306 1.79 -2.05 27.94
N LYS A 307 0.50 -2.05 28.27
CA LYS A 307 -0.52 -2.95 27.72
C LYS A 307 -0.56 -2.87 26.20
N TYR A 308 -0.47 -1.68 25.62
CA TYR A 308 -0.44 -1.47 24.17
C TYR A 308 0.66 -2.29 23.49
N PHE A 309 1.90 -2.18 23.97
CA PHE A 309 3.03 -2.91 23.37
C PHE A 309 2.93 -4.42 23.58
N GLY A 310 2.38 -4.88 24.72
CA GLY A 310 2.09 -6.30 24.91
C GLY A 310 1.14 -6.84 23.84
N ARG A 311 0.05 -6.10 23.55
CA ARG A 311 -0.93 -6.46 22.52
C ARG A 311 -0.37 -6.43 21.10
N GLU A 312 0.48 -5.44 20.78
CA GLU A 312 1.20 -5.40 19.49
C GLU A 312 2.12 -6.61 19.33
N ILE A 313 2.90 -6.99 20.36
CA ILE A 313 3.77 -8.17 20.31
C ILE A 313 2.93 -9.44 20.02
N GLU A 314 1.83 -9.63 20.75
CA GLU A 314 0.91 -10.77 20.54
C GLU A 314 0.32 -10.80 19.12
N LEU A 315 -0.07 -9.64 18.57
CA LEU A 315 -0.51 -9.54 17.18
C LEU A 315 0.60 -10.01 16.24
N TYR A 316 1.80 -9.44 16.32
CA TYR A 316 2.85 -9.76 15.35
C TYR A 316 3.37 -11.19 15.49
N GLU A 317 3.37 -11.79 16.69
CA GLU A 317 3.63 -13.22 16.87
C GLU A 317 2.56 -14.09 16.19
N THR A 318 1.29 -13.67 16.29
CA THR A 318 0.18 -14.32 15.58
C THR A 318 0.36 -14.19 14.08
N LEU A 319 0.65 -13.00 13.56
CA LEU A 319 0.85 -12.77 12.13
C LEU A 319 2.04 -13.58 11.58
N ILE A 320 3.16 -13.65 12.30
CA ILE A 320 4.29 -14.51 11.91
C ILE A 320 3.83 -15.97 11.77
N THR A 321 3.09 -16.48 12.75
CA THR A 321 2.56 -17.85 12.73
C THR A 321 1.59 -18.08 11.57
N VAL A 322 0.70 -17.13 11.32
CA VAL A 322 -0.27 -17.17 10.21
C VAL A 322 0.44 -17.20 8.86
N HIS A 323 1.50 -16.41 8.69
CA HIS A 323 2.29 -16.42 7.46
C HIS A 323 3.20 -17.65 7.34
N GLN A 324 3.63 -18.26 8.45
CA GLN A 324 4.29 -19.57 8.39
C GLN A 324 3.36 -20.65 7.82
N LYS A 325 2.08 -20.64 8.20
CA LYS A 325 1.08 -21.54 7.58
C LYS A 325 0.96 -21.35 6.07
N ARG A 326 1.12 -20.11 5.57
CA ARG A 326 1.14 -19.84 4.13
C ARG A 326 2.34 -20.49 3.45
N VAL A 327 3.52 -20.38 4.06
CA VAL A 327 4.74 -21.04 3.58
C VAL A 327 4.54 -22.55 3.55
N ASP A 328 4.00 -23.14 4.62
CA ASP A 328 3.78 -24.58 4.73
C ASP A 328 2.78 -25.09 3.69
N ALA A 329 1.68 -24.36 3.45
CA ALA A 329 0.70 -24.67 2.41
C ALA A 329 1.31 -24.64 1.00
N CYS A 330 2.16 -23.66 0.71
CA CYS A 330 2.86 -23.57 -0.57
C CYS A 330 3.88 -24.71 -0.74
N ASN A 331 4.67 -25.02 0.29
CA ASN A 331 5.65 -26.11 0.26
C ASN A 331 4.95 -27.45 0.00
N PHE A 332 3.83 -27.70 0.66
CA PHE A 332 3.02 -28.90 0.41
C PHE A 332 2.64 -29.06 -1.07
N VAL A 333 2.15 -27.99 -1.70
CA VAL A 333 1.79 -28.00 -3.12
C VAL A 333 3.01 -28.22 -4.01
N LEU A 334 4.11 -27.52 -3.76
CA LEU A 334 5.34 -27.65 -4.55
C LEU A 334 5.92 -29.07 -4.45
N ASP A 335 5.93 -29.66 -3.26
CA ASP A 335 6.39 -31.02 -3.01
C ASP A 335 5.49 -32.06 -3.71
N LYS A 336 4.16 -31.85 -3.71
CA LYS A 336 3.22 -32.72 -4.44
C LYS A 336 3.45 -32.69 -5.95
N ILE A 337 3.76 -31.51 -6.50
CA ILE A 337 4.06 -31.35 -7.94
C ILE A 337 5.40 -32.02 -8.28
N ALA A 338 6.40 -31.89 -7.41
CA ALA A 338 7.72 -32.48 -7.65
C ALA A 338 7.70 -34.02 -7.59
N ASN A 339 6.83 -34.60 -6.75
CA ASN A 339 6.78 -36.04 -6.50
C ASN A 339 5.71 -36.81 -7.31
N GLY A 340 4.92 -36.15 -8.18
CA GLY A 340 3.86 -36.83 -8.95
C GLY A 340 3.49 -36.14 -10.25
#